data_AF-A0AB40ALI1-F1
#
_entry.id   AF-A0AB40ALI1-F1
#
_cell.length_a   1.000
_cell.length_b   1.000
_cell.length_c   1.000
_cell.angle_alpha   90.00
_cell.angle_beta   90.00
_cell.angle_gamma   90.00
#
_symmetry.space_group_name_H-M   'P 1'
#
loop_
_entity.id
_entity.type
_entity.pdbx_description
1 polymer ?
#
loop_
_entity_poly.entity_id
_entity_poly.type
_entity_poly.pdbx_seq_one_letter_code
_entity_poly.pdbx_strand_id
1 'polypeptide(L)'
;MMAALSFTKPTTAAMAPLVRCRTRRAGTEGKMASQSNGYKSNKKVWRNEDDGNAAMVASRDRVTGFGKGEKKMAPKWQCSRGCGACCKLDKGPSFPSPEEIFIDDPNNLQLYKSLIGPDGWCIHYESSTRTCSIYEERPFFCRVEPDVFQKLYGVDPKRFNREACSSCRDTISSIYGSASEELKLFNQNLWNS
;
A
#
# COMPACT_ATOMS: atom_id res chain seq x y z
N MET A 1 -18.66 -69.38 -18.59
CA MET A 1 -19.11 -68.54 -19.73
C MET A 1 -18.40 -67.20 -19.57
N MET A 2 -17.15 -67.07 -20.03
CA MET A 2 -16.70 -66.54 -21.33
C MET A 2 -17.22 -65.13 -21.67
N ALA A 3 -16.25 -64.22 -21.89
CA ALA A 3 -16.27 -63.01 -22.73
C ALA A 3 -17.08 -61.79 -22.25
N ALA A 4 -16.71 -60.53 -22.50
CA ALA A 4 -15.51 -59.91 -23.07
C ALA A 4 -15.52 -58.40 -22.74
N LEU A 5 -14.33 -57.83 -22.61
CA LEU A 5 -14.08 -56.38 -22.52
C LEU A 5 -14.43 -55.70 -23.84
N SER A 6 -15.16 -54.58 -23.79
CA SER A 6 -15.36 -53.69 -24.93
C SER A 6 -14.91 -52.29 -24.58
N PHE A 7 -13.76 -51.93 -25.15
CA PHE A 7 -13.22 -50.57 -25.22
C PHE A 7 -14.18 -49.65 -25.98
N THR A 8 -14.58 -48.54 -25.37
CA THR A 8 -15.15 -47.39 -26.09
C THR A 8 -14.17 -46.23 -26.03
N LYS A 9 -13.64 -45.86 -27.20
CA LYS A 9 -12.80 -44.66 -27.40
C LYS A 9 -13.69 -43.42 -27.38
N PRO A 10 -13.29 -42.30 -26.75
CA PRO A 10 -13.95 -41.02 -26.95
C PRO A 10 -13.55 -40.39 -28.29
N THR A 11 -14.59 -39.96 -28.99
CA THR A 11 -14.63 -39.36 -30.32
C THR A 11 -13.94 -38.00 -30.36
N THR A 12 -13.07 -37.82 -31.36
CA THR A 12 -12.54 -36.53 -31.83
C THR A 12 -13.67 -35.65 -32.36
N ALA A 13 -13.79 -34.41 -31.88
CA ALA A 13 -14.65 -33.41 -32.49
C ALA A 13 -13.96 -32.04 -32.59
N ALA A 14 -13.78 -31.63 -33.84
CA ALA A 14 -13.88 -30.27 -34.38
C ALA A 14 -12.93 -29.18 -33.87
N MET A 15 -11.87 -28.98 -34.65
CA MET A 15 -11.12 -27.72 -34.76
C MET A 15 -12.02 -26.62 -35.36
N ALA A 16 -12.08 -25.48 -34.69
CA ALA A 16 -12.74 -24.26 -35.17
C ALA A 16 -11.90 -23.55 -36.26
N PRO A 17 -12.55 -22.81 -37.19
CA PRO A 17 -11.89 -22.24 -38.36
C PRO A 17 -11.07 -20.98 -38.05
N LEU A 18 -9.91 -20.90 -38.71
CA LEU A 18 -9.02 -19.74 -38.78
C LEU A 18 -9.72 -18.57 -39.48
N VAL A 19 -9.95 -17.48 -38.74
CA VAL A 19 -10.39 -16.21 -39.31
C VAL A 19 -9.21 -15.52 -40.01
N ARG A 20 -9.35 -15.37 -41.33
CA ARG A 20 -8.46 -14.63 -42.23
C ARG A 20 -8.38 -13.15 -41.82
N CYS A 21 -7.18 -12.67 -41.51
CA CYS A 21 -6.91 -11.25 -41.39
C CYS A 21 -6.50 -10.70 -42.78
N ARG A 22 -7.28 -9.77 -43.33
CA ARG A 22 -7.03 -9.09 -44.63
C ARG A 22 -6.58 -7.66 -44.36
N THR A 23 -5.52 -7.25 -45.03
CA THR A 23 -4.90 -5.92 -44.99
C THR A 23 -5.68 -4.88 -45.80
N ARG A 24 -5.84 -3.64 -45.28
CA ARG A 24 -5.25 -2.38 -45.81
C ARG A 24 -5.77 -1.09 -45.14
N ARG A 25 -4.78 -0.31 -44.67
CA ARG A 25 -4.50 1.15 -44.81
C ARG A 25 -5.56 2.25 -44.61
N ALA A 26 -5.12 3.19 -43.75
CA ALA A 26 -5.14 4.66 -43.83
C ALA A 26 -6.46 5.42 -43.53
N GLY A 27 -6.45 6.12 -42.39
CA GLY A 27 -7.40 7.16 -42.01
C GLY A 27 -6.86 7.88 -40.76
N THR A 28 -6.87 9.21 -40.81
CA THR A 28 -6.14 10.16 -39.96
C THR A 28 -6.84 10.51 -38.64
N GLU A 29 -6.02 11.00 -37.70
CA GLU A 29 -6.35 11.96 -36.63
C GLU A 29 -7.26 11.54 -35.46
N GLY A 30 -6.66 11.53 -34.27
CA GLY A 30 -7.37 11.44 -32.99
C GLY A 30 -6.41 11.26 -31.82
N LYS A 31 -5.78 12.36 -31.37
CA LYS A 31 -4.96 12.41 -30.16
C LYS A 31 -5.79 11.97 -28.95
N MET A 32 -5.52 10.79 -28.41
CA MET A 32 -5.84 10.47 -27.02
C MET A 32 -4.53 10.16 -26.31
N ALA A 33 -4.08 11.15 -25.55
CA ALA A 33 -2.98 11.03 -24.62
C ALA A 33 -3.36 9.99 -23.56
N SER A 34 -2.84 8.77 -23.70
CA SER A 34 -2.71 7.84 -22.60
C SER A 34 -1.74 8.45 -21.59
N GLN A 35 -2.27 9.26 -20.67
CA GLN A 35 -1.57 9.57 -19.44
C GLN A 35 -1.59 8.30 -18.59
N SER A 36 -0.67 7.39 -18.90
CA SER A 36 -0.17 6.45 -17.91
C SER A 36 0.48 7.30 -16.82
N ASN A 37 -0.30 7.68 -15.82
CA ASN A 37 0.23 8.19 -14.57
C ASN A 37 1.03 7.04 -13.94
N GLY A 38 2.30 6.96 -14.32
CA GLY A 38 3.30 6.14 -13.66
C GLY A 38 3.34 6.58 -12.22
N TYR A 39 2.68 5.82 -11.35
CA TYR A 39 2.94 5.82 -9.92
C TYR A 39 4.41 5.42 -9.78
N LYS A 40 5.28 6.44 -9.71
CA LYS A 40 6.69 6.26 -9.40
C LYS A 40 6.73 5.75 -7.98
N SER A 41 6.82 4.42 -7.84
CA SER A 41 7.15 3.76 -6.59
C SER A 41 8.54 4.24 -6.19
N ASN A 42 8.58 5.30 -5.37
CA ASN A 42 9.78 5.71 -4.68
C ASN A 42 10.05 4.61 -3.65
N LYS A 43 11.01 3.75 -3.96
CA LYS A 43 11.60 2.79 -3.03
C LYS A 43 12.07 3.58 -1.81
N LYS A 44 11.20 3.69 -0.80
CA LYS A 44 11.41 4.51 0.38
C LYS A 44 12.40 3.77 1.28
N VAL A 45 13.68 3.89 0.94
CA VAL A 45 14.77 3.55 1.86
C VAL A 45 14.67 4.58 2.98
N TRP A 46 14.28 4.12 4.16
CA TRP A 46 14.24 4.92 5.38
C TRP A 46 15.67 5.21 5.82
N ARG A 47 16.33 6.16 5.16
CA ARG A 47 17.63 6.65 5.61
C ARG A 47 17.44 7.37 6.93
N ASN A 48 18.09 6.85 7.96
CA ASN A 48 18.49 7.62 9.12
C ASN A 48 19.59 8.58 8.66
N GLU A 49 19.20 9.68 8.01
CA GLU A 49 20.12 10.79 7.77
C GLU A 49 20.13 11.62 9.05
N ASP A 50 21.28 11.57 9.71
CA ASP A 50 21.61 12.22 10.96
C ASP A 50 21.39 13.74 10.86
N ASP A 51 20.82 14.31 11.92
CA ASP A 51 20.77 15.76 12.13
C ASP A 51 22.21 16.30 12.30
N GLY A 52 22.81 16.76 11.21
CA GLY A 52 24.17 17.32 11.24
C GLY A 52 24.51 18.17 10.01
N ASN A 53 24.53 19.49 10.21
CA ASN A 53 25.10 20.53 9.36
C ASN A 53 24.28 21.01 8.14
N ALA A 54 23.66 22.18 8.29
CA ALA A 54 23.12 22.99 7.21
C ALA A 54 24.27 23.60 6.38
N ALA A 55 24.89 22.78 5.52
CA ALA A 55 25.74 23.26 4.44
C ALA A 55 24.89 23.48 3.19
N MET A 56 24.52 24.75 2.99
CA MET A 56 24.21 25.42 1.73
C MET A 56 24.28 24.56 0.45
N VAL A 57 23.12 24.12 -0.05
CA VAL A 57 22.90 23.97 -1.50
C VAL A 57 21.94 25.07 -1.93
N ALA A 58 22.53 26.10 -2.54
CA ALA A 58 21.87 27.30 -2.99
C ALA A 58 20.89 26.98 -4.14
N SER A 59 19.61 26.80 -3.80
CA SER A 59 18.53 27.09 -4.75
C SER A 59 18.13 28.54 -4.56
N ARG A 60 18.45 29.35 -5.56
CA ARG A 60 18.09 30.76 -5.66
C ARG A 60 16.57 30.90 -5.82
N ASP A 61 15.86 30.97 -4.70
CA ASP A 61 14.55 31.62 -4.68
C ASP A 61 14.71 33.01 -4.09
N ARG A 62 14.30 34.01 -4.88
CA ARG A 62 14.38 35.44 -4.53
C ARG A 62 13.53 35.69 -3.29
N VAL A 63 14.20 36.06 -2.20
CA VAL A 63 13.60 36.59 -0.98
C VAL A 63 12.97 37.94 -1.27
N THR A 64 11.65 38.02 -1.16
CA THR A 64 10.92 39.24 -0.79
C THR A 64 9.79 38.85 0.16
N GLY A 65 9.88 39.26 1.43
CA GLY A 65 8.75 39.21 2.36
C GLY A 65 9.15 38.94 3.80
N PHE A 66 9.16 39.99 4.61
CA PHE A 66 9.15 39.91 6.08
C PHE A 66 7.88 39.17 6.52
N GLY A 67 8.02 37.91 6.92
CA GLY A 67 6.95 37.09 7.47
C GLY A 67 7.44 36.40 8.74
N LYS A 68 6.90 36.83 9.87
CA LYS A 68 7.09 36.24 11.21
C LYS A 68 6.89 34.72 11.10
N GLY A 69 7.94 33.94 11.40
CA GLY A 69 7.94 32.48 11.23
C GLY A 69 6.78 31.81 11.95
N GLU A 70 5.72 31.51 11.19
CA GLU A 70 4.60 30.70 11.65
C GLU A 70 5.15 29.30 11.88
N LYS A 71 5.30 28.91 13.16
CA LYS A 71 5.55 27.51 13.52
C LYS A 71 4.34 26.72 13.04
N LYS A 72 4.37 26.20 11.81
CA LYS A 72 3.36 25.26 11.31
C LYS A 72 3.32 24.10 12.30
N MET A 73 2.20 23.95 13.00
CA MET A 73 1.97 22.81 13.89
C MET A 73 2.09 21.54 13.04
N ALA A 74 2.99 20.64 13.44
CA ALA A 74 3.10 19.35 12.79
C ALA A 74 1.82 18.55 13.08
N PRO A 75 1.20 17.91 12.06
CA PRO A 75 0.02 17.09 12.28
C PRO A 75 0.35 15.95 13.25
N LYS A 76 -0.52 15.74 14.24
CA LYS A 76 -0.42 14.60 15.14
C LYS A 76 -1.10 13.41 14.48
N TRP A 77 -0.40 12.29 14.41
CA TRP A 77 -0.96 11.07 13.85
C TRP A 77 -2.04 10.53 14.78
N GLN A 78 -3.17 10.14 14.19
CA GLN A 78 -4.20 9.38 14.88
C GLN A 78 -4.89 8.40 13.94
N CYS A 79 -5.39 7.29 14.49
CA CYS A 79 -6.11 6.28 13.72
C CYS A 79 -7.49 6.82 13.29
N SER A 80 -7.76 6.83 11.98
CA SER A 80 -9.10 7.12 11.46
C SER A 80 -9.97 5.85 11.57
N ARG A 81 -10.94 5.88 12.50
CA ARG A 81 -11.89 4.76 12.70
C ARG A 81 -12.71 4.54 11.42
N GLY A 82 -13.00 3.27 11.10
CA GLY A 82 -13.75 2.88 9.91
C GLY A 82 -12.96 2.94 8.59
N CYS A 83 -11.64 3.21 8.64
CA CYS A 83 -10.79 3.20 7.45
C CYS A 83 -10.42 1.77 7.01
N GLY A 84 -9.97 0.90 7.92
CA GLY A 84 -9.65 -0.51 7.61
C GLY A 84 -8.42 -0.76 6.71
N ALA A 85 -7.82 0.25 6.07
CA ALA A 85 -6.77 0.06 5.06
C ALA A 85 -5.49 -0.62 5.59
N CYS A 86 -5.20 -0.48 6.89
CA CYS A 86 -4.08 -1.17 7.53
C CYS A 86 -4.25 -2.69 7.58
N CYS A 87 -5.49 -3.20 7.49
CA CYS A 87 -5.78 -4.64 7.52
C CYS A 87 -5.55 -5.35 6.18
N LYS A 88 -5.28 -4.62 5.10
CA LYS A 88 -4.77 -5.23 3.87
C LYS A 88 -3.29 -5.54 4.06
N LEU A 89 -2.97 -6.78 4.41
CA LEU A 89 -1.60 -7.19 4.73
C LEU A 89 -0.77 -7.50 3.48
N ASP A 90 -1.41 -8.05 2.44
CA ASP A 90 -0.77 -8.23 1.13
C ASP A 90 -1.05 -7.01 0.24
N LYS A 91 -0.04 -6.14 0.11
CA LYS A 91 -0.13 -4.89 -0.66
C LYS A 91 0.66 -4.94 -1.98
N GLY A 92 1.21 -6.11 -2.34
CA GLY A 92 2.02 -6.29 -3.53
C GLY A 92 3.42 -5.64 -3.46
N PRO A 93 4.17 -5.63 -4.59
CA PRO A 93 5.61 -5.35 -4.63
C PRO A 93 5.99 -3.87 -4.40
N SER A 94 5.01 -2.97 -4.36
CA SER A 94 5.24 -1.54 -4.09
C SER A 94 5.54 -1.26 -2.62
N PHE A 95 5.26 -2.21 -1.73
CA PHE A 95 5.49 -2.11 -0.29
C PHE A 95 6.61 -3.08 0.13
N PRO A 96 7.33 -2.78 1.24
CA PRO A 96 8.32 -3.72 1.78
C PRO A 96 7.68 -5.07 2.06
N SER A 97 8.36 -6.15 1.70
CA SER A 97 7.88 -7.51 1.97
C SER A 97 7.93 -7.79 3.48
N PRO A 98 7.03 -8.62 4.03
CA PRO A 98 7.07 -8.95 5.44
C PRO A 98 8.39 -9.68 5.82
N GLU A 99 9.00 -10.41 4.88
CA GLU A 99 10.32 -11.02 5.04
C GLU A 99 11.41 -9.98 5.30
N GLU A 100 11.35 -8.81 4.66
CA GLU A 100 12.29 -7.71 4.87
C GLU A 100 12.04 -6.98 6.20
N ILE A 101 10.79 -6.93 6.67
CA ILE A 101 10.42 -6.23 7.91
C ILE A 101 10.79 -7.07 9.14
N PHE A 102 10.61 -8.39 9.07
CA PHE A 102 10.79 -9.30 10.20
C PHE A 102 12.06 -10.14 10.09
N ILE A 103 13.13 -9.60 9.49
CA ILE A 103 14.43 -10.29 9.34
C ILE A 103 14.94 -10.81 10.69
N ASP A 104 14.81 -10.00 11.74
CA ASP A 104 15.31 -10.31 13.08
C ASP A 104 14.36 -11.19 13.91
N ASP A 105 13.12 -11.43 13.44
CA ASP A 105 12.09 -12.12 14.22
C ASP A 105 11.20 -13.04 13.36
N PRO A 106 11.66 -14.27 13.08
CA PRO A 106 10.94 -15.22 12.24
C PRO A 106 9.62 -15.69 12.86
N ASN A 107 9.47 -15.63 14.19
CA ASN A 107 8.21 -15.99 14.86
C ASN A 107 7.11 -14.98 14.53
N ASN A 108 7.45 -13.69 14.56
CA ASN A 108 6.52 -12.64 14.16
C ASN A 108 6.21 -12.67 12.66
N LEU A 109 7.16 -13.07 11.82
CA LEU A 109 6.91 -13.30 10.39
C LEU A 109 5.88 -14.42 10.17
N GLN A 110 6.00 -15.55 10.87
CA GLN A 110 5.03 -16.65 10.77
C GLN A 110 3.65 -16.22 11.23
N LEU A 111 3.57 -15.48 12.35
CA LEU A 111 2.31 -14.92 12.83
C LEU A 111 1.70 -13.97 11.79
N TYR A 112 2.48 -13.04 11.24
CA TYR A 112 2.03 -12.11 10.20
C TYR A 112 1.44 -12.86 9.00
N LYS A 113 2.13 -13.89 8.50
CA LYS A 113 1.67 -14.72 7.37
C LYS A 113 0.40 -15.50 7.69
N SER A 114 0.28 -16.03 8.90
CA SER A 114 -0.92 -16.76 9.32
C SER A 114 -2.18 -15.89 9.36
N LEU A 115 -2.02 -14.58 9.52
CA LEU A 115 -3.12 -13.62 9.50
C LEU A 115 -3.58 -13.24 8.09
N ILE A 116 -2.81 -13.56 7.04
CA ILE A 116 -3.16 -13.21 5.66
C ILE A 116 -4.16 -14.23 5.11
N GLY A 117 -5.37 -13.77 4.79
CA GLY A 117 -6.38 -14.55 4.10
C GLY A 117 -6.07 -14.73 2.61
N PRO A 118 -6.83 -15.60 1.91
CA PRO A 118 -6.61 -15.88 0.48
C PRO A 118 -6.85 -14.66 -0.43
N ASP A 119 -7.56 -13.66 0.06
CA ASP A 119 -7.83 -12.38 -0.61
C ASP A 119 -6.79 -11.30 -0.27
N GLY A 120 -5.76 -11.62 0.52
CA GLY A 120 -4.71 -10.70 0.96
C GLY A 120 -5.13 -9.76 2.09
N TRP A 121 -6.34 -9.92 2.64
CA TRP A 121 -6.80 -9.19 3.83
C TRP A 121 -6.54 -9.99 5.10
N CYS A 122 -6.49 -9.31 6.24
CA CYS A 122 -6.39 -9.99 7.54
C CYS A 122 -7.63 -10.86 7.79
N ILE A 123 -7.45 -12.10 8.27
CA ILE A 123 -8.56 -13.01 8.61
C ILE A 123 -9.51 -12.46 9.67
N HIS A 124 -9.05 -11.52 10.50
CA HIS A 124 -9.84 -10.85 11.53
C HIS A 124 -10.47 -9.52 11.08
N TYR A 125 -10.31 -9.16 9.80
CA TYR A 125 -10.91 -7.96 9.24
C TYR A 125 -12.37 -8.19 8.90
N GLU A 126 -13.25 -7.42 9.54
CA GLU A 126 -14.67 -7.39 9.20
C GLU A 126 -14.91 -6.30 8.16
N SER A 127 -15.21 -6.72 6.92
CA SER A 127 -15.37 -5.81 5.79
C SER A 127 -16.64 -4.94 5.88
N SER A 128 -17.68 -5.45 6.56
CA SER A 128 -18.97 -4.75 6.70
C SER A 128 -18.87 -3.52 7.61
N THR A 129 -18.22 -3.68 8.77
CA THR A 129 -18.02 -2.60 9.76
C THR A 129 -16.67 -1.88 9.59
N ARG A 130 -15.76 -2.44 8.78
CA ARG A 130 -14.37 -1.97 8.58
C ARG A 130 -13.58 -1.91 9.89
N THR A 131 -13.84 -2.89 10.76
CA THR A 131 -13.18 -3.04 12.07
C THR A 131 -12.45 -4.37 12.16
N CYS A 132 -11.49 -4.47 13.09
CA CYS A 132 -10.85 -5.73 13.41
C CYS A 132 -11.60 -6.40 14.57
N SER A 133 -11.90 -7.69 14.46
CA SER A 133 -12.59 -8.45 15.52
C SER A 133 -11.75 -8.58 16.81
N ILE A 134 -10.43 -8.60 16.68
CA ILE A 134 -9.47 -8.68 17.80
C ILE A 134 -8.84 -7.32 18.14
N TYR A 135 -9.58 -6.20 18.02
CA TYR A 135 -9.00 -4.86 18.10
C TYR A 135 -8.13 -4.61 19.35
N GLU A 136 -8.56 -5.14 20.51
CA GLU A 136 -7.85 -5.03 21.79
C GLU A 136 -6.67 -6.00 21.91
N GLU A 137 -6.74 -7.17 21.28
CA GLU A 137 -5.72 -8.23 21.32
C GLU A 137 -4.77 -8.20 20.11
N ARG A 138 -4.82 -7.13 19.30
CA ARG A 138 -4.00 -7.00 18.10
C ARG A 138 -2.51 -7.17 18.42
N PRO A 139 -1.77 -7.95 17.60
CA PRO A 139 -0.32 -8.05 17.70
C PRO A 139 0.33 -6.66 17.64
N PHE A 140 1.50 -6.51 18.26
CA PHE A 140 2.18 -5.22 18.34
C PHE A 140 2.46 -4.60 16.96
N PHE A 141 2.81 -5.40 15.94
CA PHE A 141 3.07 -4.90 14.58
C PHE A 141 1.82 -4.36 13.87
N CYS A 142 0.61 -4.69 14.34
CA CYS A 142 -0.63 -4.09 13.84
C CYS A 142 -0.94 -2.75 14.51
N ARG A 143 -0.19 -2.36 15.55
CA ARG A 143 -0.35 -1.09 16.26
C ARG A 143 0.61 -0.06 15.69
N VAL A 144 0.08 1.13 15.45
CA VAL A 144 0.86 2.26 14.96
C VAL A 144 1.26 3.08 16.19
N GLU A 145 2.33 2.65 16.82
CA GLU A 145 2.93 3.25 18.02
C GLU A 145 4.39 3.60 17.73
N PRO A 146 4.95 4.62 18.41
CA PRO A 146 6.33 5.06 18.19
C PRO A 146 7.34 3.93 18.40
N ASP A 147 7.17 3.12 19.46
CA ASP A 147 8.09 2.03 19.80
C ASP A 147 8.09 0.92 18.73
N VAL A 148 6.91 0.65 18.15
CA VAL A 148 6.75 -0.34 17.07
C VAL A 148 7.44 0.15 15.80
N PHE A 149 7.29 1.43 15.46
CA PHE A 149 7.95 2.03 14.29
C PHE A 149 9.47 2.10 14.46
N GLN A 150 9.94 2.36 15.68
CA GLN A 150 11.36 2.32 15.99
C GLN A 150 11.90 0.89 15.85
N LYS A 151 11.19 -0.12 16.38
CA LYS A 151 11.61 -1.52 16.32
C LYS A 151 11.61 -2.10 14.91
N LEU A 152 10.57 -1.83 14.11
CA LEU A 152 10.39 -2.46 12.79
C LEU A 152 11.07 -1.70 11.65
N TYR A 153 11.17 -0.37 11.76
CA TYR A 153 11.64 0.47 10.66
C TYR A 153 12.82 1.37 11.06
N GLY A 154 13.26 1.34 12.31
CA GLY A 154 14.33 2.22 12.81
C GLY A 154 13.95 3.70 12.84
N VAL A 155 12.65 4.04 12.84
CA VAL A 155 12.19 5.43 12.81
C VAL A 155 12.29 6.05 14.21
N ASP A 156 12.93 7.21 14.31
CA ASP A 156 13.02 7.97 15.56
C ASP A 156 11.62 8.43 16.05
N PRO A 157 11.30 8.30 17.35
CA PRO A 157 10.01 8.70 17.91
C PRO A 157 9.63 10.17 17.65
N LYS A 158 10.60 11.07 17.49
CA LYS A 158 10.34 12.48 17.13
C LYS A 158 9.80 12.63 15.71
N ARG A 159 10.17 11.72 14.81
CA ARG A 159 9.69 11.66 13.41
C ARG A 159 8.45 10.80 13.24
N PHE A 160 8.07 10.02 14.25
CA PHE A 160 6.92 9.09 14.23
C PHE A 160 5.67 9.69 13.58
N ASN A 161 5.22 10.85 14.04
CA ASN A 161 3.98 11.46 13.52
C ASN A 161 4.03 11.69 12.01
N ARG A 162 5.16 12.19 11.49
CA ARG A 162 5.35 12.43 10.06
C ARG A 162 5.31 11.11 9.28
N GLU A 163 6.03 10.10 9.75
CA GLU A 163 6.17 8.84 9.02
C GLU A 163 4.90 7.97 9.11
N ALA A 164 4.25 7.94 10.27
CA ALA A 164 2.96 7.27 10.45
C ALA A 164 1.88 7.92 9.58
N CYS A 165 1.84 9.25 9.49
CA CYS A 165 0.94 9.97 8.58
C CYS A 165 1.19 9.62 7.13
N SER A 166 2.47 9.62 6.69
CA SER A 166 2.82 9.26 5.32
C SER A 166 2.45 7.82 5.01
N SER A 167 2.81 6.87 5.87
CA SER A 167 2.53 5.43 5.68
C SER A 167 1.02 5.15 5.60
N CYS A 168 0.22 5.79 6.45
CA CYS A 168 -1.23 5.67 6.39
C CYS A 168 -1.80 6.26 5.11
N ARG A 169 -1.35 7.45 4.66
CA ARG A 169 -1.80 8.03 3.38
C ARG A 169 -1.47 7.14 2.19
N ASP A 170 -0.24 6.64 2.12
CA ASP A 170 0.24 5.77 1.04
C ASP A 170 -0.61 4.49 0.99
N THR A 171 -0.86 3.89 2.17
CA THR A 171 -1.71 2.70 2.30
C THR A 171 -3.15 2.96 1.88
N ILE A 172 -3.80 3.99 2.42
CA ILE A 172 -5.19 4.32 2.10
C ILE A 172 -5.33 4.61 0.61
N SER A 173 -4.41 5.39 0.04
CA SER A 173 -4.39 5.71 -1.38
C SER A 173 -4.16 4.47 -2.25
N SER A 174 -3.38 3.49 -1.81
CA SER A 174 -3.16 2.25 -2.56
C SER A 174 -4.37 1.32 -2.55
N ILE A 175 -5.18 1.33 -1.48
CA ILE A 175 -6.33 0.42 -1.34
C ILE A 175 -7.60 1.03 -1.92
N TYR A 176 -7.91 2.28 -1.56
CA TYR A 176 -9.16 2.94 -1.95
C TYR A 176 -8.98 3.99 -3.06
N GLY A 177 -7.74 4.36 -3.38
CA GLY A 177 -7.43 5.41 -4.34
C GLY A 177 -7.19 6.78 -3.70
N SER A 178 -6.59 7.69 -4.47
CA SER A 178 -6.20 9.04 -4.02
C SER A 178 -7.38 10.00 -3.83
N ALA A 179 -8.55 9.71 -4.41
CA ALA A 179 -9.77 10.50 -4.26
C ALA A 179 -10.78 9.91 -3.26
N SER A 180 -10.37 8.86 -2.54
CA SER A 180 -11.22 8.13 -1.58
C SER A 180 -11.68 9.01 -0.41
N GLU A 181 -12.85 8.68 0.12
CA GLU A 181 -13.41 9.40 1.27
C GLU A 181 -12.61 9.11 2.53
N GLU A 182 -12.09 7.89 2.65
CA GLU A 182 -11.23 7.45 3.74
C GLU A 182 -9.97 8.32 3.86
N LEU A 183 -9.37 8.69 2.72
CA LEU A 183 -8.18 9.56 2.70
C LEU A 183 -8.51 11.00 3.09
N LYS A 184 -9.67 11.51 2.65
CA LYS A 184 -10.13 12.85 3.05
C LYS A 184 -10.40 12.92 4.54
N LEU A 185 -11.15 11.96 5.08
CA LEU A 185 -11.45 11.86 6.51
C LEU A 185 -10.18 11.72 7.35
N PHE A 186 -9.23 10.88 6.91
CA PHE A 186 -7.93 10.77 7.57
C PHE A 186 -7.21 12.12 7.61
N ASN A 187 -7.12 12.83 6.49
CA ASN A 187 -6.44 14.12 6.43
C ASN A 187 -7.14 15.20 7.26
N GLN A 188 -8.47 15.21 7.34
CA GLN A 188 -9.21 16.13 8.20
C GLN A 188 -8.90 15.86 9.68
N ASN A 189 -8.86 14.60 10.09
CA ASN A 189 -8.58 14.21 11.46
C ASN A 189 -7.18 14.64 11.93
N LEU A 190 -6.18 14.71 11.04
CA LEU A 190 -4.82 15.13 11.40
C LEU A 190 -4.70 16.57 11.91
N TRP A 191 -5.65 17.44 11.58
CA TRP A 191 -5.64 18.87 11.95
C TRP A 191 -6.64 19.22 13.05
N ASN A 192 -7.60 18.34 13.31
CA ASN A 192 -8.68 18.56 14.27
C ASN A 192 -8.36 18.03 15.69
N SER A 193 -7.08 17.74 15.99
CA SER A 193 -6.66 16.99 17.19
C SER A 193 -5.69 17.69 18.12
#